data_AF-A0A2E4KT89-F1
#
_entry.id   AF-A0A2E4KT89-F1
#
_cell.length_a   1.000
_cell.length_b   1.000
_cell.length_c   1.000
_cell.angle_alpha   90.00
_cell.angle_beta   90.00
_cell.angle_gamma   90.00
#
_symmetry.space_group_name_H-M   'P 1'
#
loop_
_entity.id
_entity.type
_entity.pdbx_description
1 polymer ?
#
loop_
_entity_poly.entity_id
_entity_poly.type
_entity_poly.pdbx_seq_one_letter_code
_entity_poly.pdbx_strand_id
1 'polypeptide(L)' 'MKAGRDQIISEIKKQIIGQDEVIHEILLTLFVGGNSLIVGVPGLAKTLIIRTMAQVLDLNFNRIQFTPDLMPSD' A
#
# COMPACT_ATOMS: atom_id res chain seq x y z
N MET A 1 -4.83 -13.54 15.40
CA MET A 1 -5.28 -12.53 14.42
C MET A 1 -4.97 -11.10 14.87
N LYS A 2 -5.56 -10.56 15.96
CA LYS A 2 -5.32 -9.16 16.40
C LYS A 2 -3.84 -8.81 16.58
N ALA A 3 -3.09 -9.62 17.31
CA ALA A 3 -1.67 -9.37 17.57
C ALA A 3 -0.81 -9.21 16.31
N GLY A 4 -1.08 -10.01 15.26
CA GLY A 4 -0.33 -9.94 14.00
C GLY A 4 -0.62 -8.65 13.21
N ARG A 5 -1.89 -8.23 13.17
CA ARG A 5 -2.28 -6.95 12.54
C ARG A 5 -1.58 -5.77 13.24
N ASP A 6 -1.58 -5.77 14.56
CA ASP A 6 -1.00 -4.67 15.35
C ASP A 6 0.52 -4.60 15.15
N GLN A 7 1.20 -5.74 15.04
CA GLN A 7 2.62 -5.82 14.67
C GLN A 7 2.89 -5.26 13.27
N ILE A 8 2.10 -5.68 12.26
CA ILE A 8 2.23 -5.17 10.88
C ILE A 8 2.11 -3.64 10.85
N ILE A 9 1.08 -3.09 11.50
CA ILE A 9 0.86 -1.65 11.55
C ILE A 9 2.02 -0.95 12.26
N SER A 10 2.52 -1.51 13.36
CA SER A 10 3.65 -0.95 14.08
C SER A 10 4.92 -0.88 13.23
N GLU A 11 5.18 -1.87 12.37
CA GLU A 11 6.32 -1.86 11.47
C GLU A 11 6.15 -0.82 10.35
N ILE A 12 4.95 -0.71 9.76
CA ILE A 12 4.64 0.29 8.73
C ILE A 12 4.84 1.71 9.28
N LYS A 13 4.39 1.98 10.50
CA LYS A 13 4.49 3.28 11.17
C LYS A 13 5.93 3.76 11.43
N LYS A 14 6.93 2.88 11.32
CA LYS A 14 8.35 3.29 11.41
C LYS A 14 8.80 4.11 10.21
N GLN A 15 8.17 3.93 9.04
CA GLN A 15 8.49 4.68 7.82
C GLN A 15 7.36 5.61 7.37
N ILE A 16 6.10 5.27 7.67
CA ILE A 16 4.94 6.07 7.30
C ILE A 16 4.47 6.87 8.50
N ILE A 17 4.51 8.20 8.36
CA ILE A 17 4.02 9.13 9.39
C ILE A 17 2.61 9.58 9.01
N GLY A 18 1.66 9.36 9.92
CA GLY A 18 0.23 9.60 9.67
C GLY A 18 -0.39 8.57 8.73
N GLN A 19 -1.50 8.92 8.08
CA GLN A 19 -2.22 8.07 7.11
C GLN A 19 -2.79 6.77 7.72
N ASP A 20 -3.12 6.77 9.02
CA ASP A 20 -3.63 5.60 9.75
C ASP A 20 -4.85 4.96 9.08
N GLU A 21 -5.81 5.79 8.66
CA GLU A 21 -7.04 5.34 7.99
C GLU A 21 -6.73 4.65 6.65
N VAL A 22 -5.88 5.26 5.83
CA VAL A 22 -5.46 4.70 4.54
C VAL A 22 -4.74 3.36 4.73
N ILE A 23 -3.84 3.24 5.71
CA ILE A 23 -3.18 1.98 6.02
C ILE A 23 -4.20 0.90 6.40
N HIS A 24 -5.20 1.26 7.20
CA HIS A 24 -6.26 0.34 7.61
C HIS A 24 -7.11 -0.15 6.43
N GLU A 25 -7.51 0.75 5.53
CA GLU A 25 -8.31 0.40 4.34
C GLU A 25 -7.54 -0.48 3.36
N ILE A 26 -6.25 -0.21 3.14
CA ILE A 26 -5.41 -1.03 2.25
C ILE A 26 -5.23 -2.43 2.84
N LEU A 27 -4.95 -2.55 4.15
CA LEU A 27 -4.85 -3.85 4.81
C LEU A 27 -6.16 -4.63 4.76
N LEU A 28 -7.30 -3.95 4.97
CA LEU A 28 -8.62 -4.57 4.86
C LEU A 28 -8.83 -5.11 3.44
N THR A 29 -8.56 -4.28 2.43
CA THR A 29 -8.69 -4.64 1.01
C THR A 29 -7.81 -5.84 0.66
N LEU A 30 -6.56 -5.85 1.14
CA LEU A 30 -5.63 -6.96 0.94
C LEU A 30 -6.17 -8.26 1.55
N PHE A 31 -6.66 -8.22 2.79
CA PHE A 31 -7.14 -9.42 3.48
C PHE A 31 -8.42 -10.00 2.88
N VAL A 32 -9.25 -9.19 2.23
CA VAL A 32 -10.44 -9.67 1.50
C VAL A 32 -10.14 -10.03 0.04
N GLY A 33 -8.89 -9.87 -0.44
CA GLY A 33 -8.50 -10.15 -1.82
C GLY A 33 -9.04 -9.13 -2.84
N GLY A 34 -9.33 -7.90 -2.41
CA GLY A 34 -9.85 -6.83 -3.27
C GLY A 34 -8.77 -5.98 -3.93
N ASN A 35 -9.21 -4.97 -4.68
CA ASN A 35 -8.35 -3.94 -5.27
C ASN A 35 -8.71 -2.56 -4.69
N SER A 36 -7.71 -1.75 -4.35
CA SER A 36 -7.89 -0.41 -3.79
C SER A 36 -7.44 0.68 -4.78
N LEU A 37 -8.20 1.78 -4.86
CA LEU A 37 -7.79 3.00 -5.55
C LEU A 37 -7.38 4.06 -4.53
N ILE A 38 -6.13 4.54 -4.60
CA ILE A 38 -5.61 5.54 -3.65
C ILE A 38 -5.50 6.89 -4.33
N VAL A 39 -6.35 7.83 -3.92
CA VAL A 39 -6.41 9.20 -4.45
C VAL A 39 -5.82 10.18 -3.45
N GLY A 40 -5.08 11.17 -3.94
CA GLY A 40 -4.57 12.26 -3.12
C GLY A 40 -3.57 13.10 -3.89
N VAL A 41 -3.18 14.24 -3.34
CA VAL A 41 -2.21 15.13 -3.99
C VAL A 41 -0.81 14.50 -4.11
N PRO A 42 0.03 14.94 -5.06
CA PRO A 42 1.42 14.52 -5.15
C PRO A 42 2.18 14.74 -3.83
N GLY A 43 3.13 13.87 -3.51
CA GLY A 43 3.97 14.00 -2.31
C GLY A 43 3.42 13.36 -1.02
N LEU A 44 2.18 12.87 -0.99
CA LEU A 44 1.60 12.20 0.20
C LEU A 44 2.00 10.72 0.37
N ALA A 45 3.22 10.36 -0.02
CA ALA A 45 3.79 9.03 0.24
C ALA A 45 2.98 7.82 -0.26
N LYS A 46 1.98 7.97 -1.16
CA LYS A 46 1.14 6.86 -1.66
C LYS A 46 1.94 5.64 -2.12
N THR A 47 2.96 5.87 -2.95
CA THR A 47 3.86 4.81 -3.42
C THR A 47 4.70 4.21 -2.30
N LEU A 48 5.14 5.05 -1.35
CA LEU A 48 5.92 4.59 -0.20
C LEU A 48 5.08 3.68 0.70
N ILE A 49 3.81 4.03 0.96
CA ILE A 49 2.89 3.21 1.75
C ILE A 49 2.81 1.80 1.17
N ILE A 50 2.49 1.67 -0.13
CA ILE A 50 2.34 0.34 -0.76
C ILE A 50 3.67 -0.43 -0.75
N ARG A 51 4.79 0.24 -1.03
CA ARG A 51 6.11 -0.39 -1.01
C ARG A 51 6.49 -0.88 0.39
N THR A 52 6.30 -0.06 1.42
CA THR A 52 6.57 -0.42 2.82
C THR A 52 5.67 -1.57 3.26
N MET A 53 4.39 -1.54 2.87
CA MET A 53 3.46 -2.63 3.19
C MET A 53 3.90 -3.95 2.57
N ALA A 54 4.30 -3.95 1.30
CA ALA A 54 4.82 -5.14 0.64
C ALA A 54 6.09 -5.68 1.32
N GLN A 55 7.00 -4.80 1.75
CA GLN A 55 8.21 -5.21 2.48
C GLN A 55 7.90 -5.83 3.84
N VAL A 56 6.97 -5.24 4.62
CA VAL A 56 6.59 -5.74 5.95
C VAL A 56 5.87 -7.09 5.85
N LEU A 57 5.12 -7.31 4.77
CA LEU A 57 4.33 -8.52 4.55
C LEU A 57 5.04 -9.57 3.69
N ASP A 58 6.30 -9.33 3.30
CA ASP A 58 7.08 -10.18 2.40
C ASP A 58 6.35 -10.49 1.07
N LEU A 59 5.77 -9.46 0.46
CA LEU A 59 5.05 -9.53 -0.80
C LEU A 59 5.88 -8.95 -1.95
N ASN A 60 5.60 -9.45 -3.15
CA ASN A 60 6.13 -8.87 -4.38
C ASN A 60 5.49 -7.49 -4.63
N PHE A 61 6.32 -6.49 -4.91
CA PHE A 61 5.87 -5.15 -5.27
C PHE A 61 6.25 -4.83 -6.71
N ASN A 62 5.23 -4.61 -7.54
CA ASN A 62 5.38 -4.15 -8.92
C ASN A 62 4.67 -2.81 -9.09
N ARG A 63 5.32 -1.87 -9.79
CA ARG A 63 4.77 -0.56 -10.09
C ARG A 63 4.73 -0.36 -11.59
N ILE A 64 3.53 -0.18 -12.12
CA ILE A 64 3.30 0.20 -13.52
C ILE A 64 2.91 1.67 -13.54
N GLN A 65 3.64 2.48 -14.31
CA GLN A 65 3.29 3.88 -14.53
C GLN A 65 2.41 3.96 -15.78
N PHE A 66 1.17 4.39 -15.63
CA PHE A 66 0.34 4.74 -16.76
C PHE A 66 0.92 5.98 -17.44
N THR A 67 1.35 5.82 -18.68
CA THR A 67 1.72 6.89 -19.62
C THR A 67 0.71 6.89 -20.76
N PRO A 68 0.53 8.00 -21.49
CA PRO A 68 -0.39 8.04 -22.63
C PRO A 68 -0.05 7.00 -23.72
N ASP A 69 1.21 6.56 -23.78
CA ASP A 69 1.71 5.62 -24.78
C ASP A 69 1.64 4.14 -24.34
N LEU A 70 1.22 3.85 -23.10
CA LEU A 70 1.20 2.49 -22.57
C LEU A 70 0.15 1.65 -23.33
N MET A 71 0.58 0.58 -24.02
CA MET A 71 -0.31 -0.31 -24.75
C MET A 71 -0.76 -1.50 -23.89
N PRO A 72 -1.97 -2.07 -24.10
CA PRO A 72 -2.43 -3.24 -23.35
C PRO A 72 -1.56 -4.51 -23.51
N SER A 73 -0.68 -4.53 -24.51
CA SER A 73 0.24 -5.62 -24.79
C SER A 73 1.58 -5.52 -24.08
N ASP A 74 1.89 -4.37 -23.47
CA ASP A 74 3.10 -4.15 -22.65
C ASP A 74 2.88 -4.64 -21.21
#